data_AF-A0A945R6N0-F1
#
_entry.id   AF-A0A945R6N0-F1
#
_cell.length_a   1.000
_cell.length_b   1.000
_cell.length_c   1.000
_cell.angle_alpha   90.00
_cell.angle_beta   90.00
_cell.angle_gamma   90.00
#
_symmetry.space_group_name_H-M   'P 1'
#
loop_
_entity.id
_entity.type
_entity.pdbx_description
1 polymer ?
#
loop_
_entity_poly.entity_id
_entity_poly.type
_entity_poly.pdbx_seq_one_letter_code
_entity_poly.pdbx_strand_id
1 'polypeptide(L)'
;MKIGVIGIALLGVASLVLVGCSSGFSDGGTVECNDTTIAEAVTGDPTFAEYVVTDYTCADGWAFAAANPAEGQMGALAMMIFEAEGQFWISKSAADVCGTYGDGSYPSDAMVPESLYEPACLAG
;
A
#
# COMPACT_ATOMS: atom_id res chain seq x y z
N MET A 1 -60.01 16.15 -12.72
CA MET A 1 -58.61 16.64 -12.64
C MET A 1 -58.07 16.16 -11.30
N LYS A 2 -56.88 15.60 -11.09
CA LYS A 2 -55.72 15.23 -11.91
C LYS A 2 -54.71 14.68 -10.87
N ILE A 3 -54.27 13.41 -10.98
CA ILE A 3 -52.91 12.87 -10.65
C ILE A 3 -52.43 13.03 -9.17
N GLY A 4 -51.83 12.07 -8.46
CA GLY A 4 -51.16 10.82 -8.84
C GLY A 4 -50.51 10.15 -7.61
N VAL A 5 -49.82 9.06 -7.90
CA VAL A 5 -49.37 7.96 -7.03
C VAL A 5 -47.95 8.22 -6.45
N ILE A 6 -47.57 7.41 -5.45
CA ILE A 6 -46.21 6.86 -5.13
C ILE A 6 -45.45 7.49 -3.95
N GLY A 7 -44.99 6.62 -3.05
CA GLY A 7 -43.90 6.87 -2.08
C GLY A 7 -43.78 5.77 -1.03
N ILE A 8 -43.65 4.50 -1.45
CA ILE A 8 -42.47 3.63 -1.20
C ILE A 8 -42.00 3.64 0.28
N ALA A 9 -42.29 2.52 0.94
CA ALA A 9 -41.84 2.19 2.28
C ALA A 9 -40.32 2.10 2.38
N LEU A 10 -39.81 2.65 3.47
CA LEU A 10 -38.40 2.68 3.88
C LEU A 10 -37.78 1.28 3.87
N LEU A 11 -36.86 1.04 2.94
CA LEU A 11 -35.83 0.02 3.10
C LEU A 11 -34.77 0.58 4.03
N GLY A 12 -34.61 -0.07 5.19
CA GLY A 12 -33.58 0.24 6.16
C GLY A 12 -32.20 0.10 5.52
N VAL A 13 -31.52 1.21 5.36
CA VAL A 13 -30.08 1.25 5.13
C VAL A 13 -29.40 0.95 6.47
N ALA A 14 -28.70 -0.18 6.53
CA ALA A 14 -27.75 -0.44 7.59
C ALA A 14 -26.70 0.68 7.55
N SER A 15 -26.71 1.54 8.56
CA SER A 15 -25.66 2.52 8.79
C SER A 15 -24.38 1.79 9.15
N LEU A 16 -23.52 1.52 8.17
CA LEU A 16 -22.09 1.32 8.42
C LEU A 16 -21.52 2.69 8.78
N VAL A 17 -21.56 3.01 10.08
CA VAL A 17 -20.79 4.10 10.66
C VAL A 17 -19.32 3.70 10.58
N LEU A 18 -18.63 4.13 9.52
CA LEU A 18 -17.17 4.21 9.56
C LEU A 18 -16.82 5.20 10.67
N VAL A 19 -16.18 4.69 11.73
CA VAL A 19 -15.53 5.48 12.76
C VAL A 19 -14.40 6.26 12.10
N GLY A 20 -14.72 7.45 11.61
CA GLY A 20 -13.74 8.47 11.26
C GLY A 20 -13.32 9.20 12.53
N CYS A 21 -12.17 8.83 13.08
CA CYS A 21 -11.54 9.60 14.16
C CYS A 21 -10.74 10.77 13.57
N SER A 22 -11.36 11.94 13.63
CA SER A 22 -10.79 13.28 13.85
C SER A 22 -9.37 13.60 13.35
N SER A 23 -9.34 14.37 12.26
CA SER A 23 -8.68 15.70 12.11
C SER A 23 -7.73 15.79 10.90
N GLY A 24 -8.20 16.43 9.82
CA GLY A 24 -7.32 17.15 8.89
C GLY A 24 -7.34 16.69 7.42
N PHE A 25 -7.84 17.60 6.58
CA PHE A 25 -7.70 17.69 5.11
C PHE A 25 -8.46 16.69 4.23
N SER A 26 -9.47 17.22 3.53
CA SER A 26 -10.05 16.61 2.34
C SER A 26 -9.14 16.86 1.13
N ASP A 27 -8.38 15.85 0.73
CA ASP A 27 -7.76 15.70 -0.60
C ASP A 27 -7.67 14.18 -0.82
N GLY A 28 -8.15 13.65 -1.95
CA GLY A 28 -8.48 12.23 -2.15
C GLY A 28 -7.56 11.24 -1.41
N GLY A 29 -8.08 10.64 -0.32
CA GLY A 29 -7.28 10.00 0.72
C GLY A 29 -6.20 9.07 0.18
N THR A 30 -4.95 9.41 0.44
CA THR A 30 -3.82 8.52 0.21
C THR A 30 -3.89 7.36 1.19
N VAL A 31 -3.51 6.17 0.75
CA VAL A 31 -3.42 4.98 1.61
C VAL A 31 -2.56 5.28 2.83
N GLU A 32 -3.03 4.86 4.00
CA GLU A 32 -2.27 5.04 5.23
C GLU A 32 -1.07 4.08 5.24
N CYS A 33 0.02 4.51 5.87
CA CYS A 33 1.14 3.63 6.17
C CYS A 33 0.95 3.03 7.56
N ASN A 34 0.42 1.82 7.63
CA ASN A 34 0.29 1.07 8.87
C ASN A 34 0.37 -0.45 8.63
N ASP A 35 0.46 -1.22 9.71
CA ASP A 35 0.59 -2.67 9.66
C ASP A 35 -0.49 -3.35 8.82
N THR A 36 -1.74 -2.91 8.95
CA THR A 36 -2.89 -3.51 8.26
C THR A 36 -2.79 -3.30 6.75
N THR A 37 -2.65 -2.06 6.31
CA THR A 37 -2.61 -1.73 4.87
C THR A 37 -1.39 -2.32 4.17
N ILE A 38 -0.25 -2.41 4.86
CA ILE A 38 0.98 -3.01 4.30
C ILE A 38 0.85 -4.54 4.23
N ALA A 39 0.31 -5.19 5.28
CA ALA A 39 0.06 -6.62 5.24
C ALA A 39 -0.95 -7.01 4.15
N GLU A 40 -2.00 -6.22 3.97
CA GLU A 40 -2.97 -6.40 2.87
C GLU A 40 -2.32 -6.21 1.50
N ALA A 41 -1.42 -5.23 1.35
CA ALA A 41 -0.70 -5.00 0.10
C ALA A 41 0.25 -6.17 -0.25
N VAL A 42 0.98 -6.70 0.73
CA VAL A 42 1.87 -7.86 0.57
C VAL A 42 1.07 -9.11 0.23
N THR A 43 0.07 -9.44 1.04
CA THR A 43 -0.71 -10.68 0.86
C THR A 43 -1.74 -10.61 -0.26
N GLY A 44 -1.99 -9.40 -0.80
CA GLY A 44 -2.79 -9.19 -2.01
C GLY A 44 -2.16 -9.77 -3.27
N ASP A 45 -0.83 -9.95 -3.30
CA ASP A 45 -0.14 -10.73 -4.32
C ASP A 45 -0.19 -12.23 -3.94
N PRO A 46 -0.79 -13.11 -4.76
CA PRO A 46 -0.90 -14.54 -4.45
C PRO A 46 0.47 -15.23 -4.28
N THR A 47 1.55 -14.64 -4.79
CA THR A 47 2.94 -15.12 -4.59
C THR A 47 3.37 -15.02 -3.13
N PHE A 48 2.83 -14.05 -2.40
CA PHE A 48 3.19 -13.74 -1.01
C PHE A 48 2.01 -13.91 -0.06
N ALA A 49 0.94 -14.60 -0.47
CA ALA A 49 -0.26 -14.80 0.35
C ALA A 49 0.02 -15.50 1.69
N GLU A 50 1.07 -16.31 1.76
CA GLU A 50 1.50 -17.01 2.97
C GLU A 50 2.75 -16.37 3.60
N TYR A 51 3.07 -15.13 3.25
CA TYR A 51 4.14 -14.36 3.88
C TYR A 51 3.60 -13.48 5.00
N VAL A 52 4.44 -13.22 6.00
CA VAL A 52 4.16 -12.35 7.13
C VAL A 52 5.11 -11.18 7.07
N VAL A 53 4.55 -9.96 7.06
CA VAL A 53 5.33 -8.72 7.12
C VAL A 53 6.10 -8.67 8.44
N THR A 54 7.40 -8.44 8.34
CA THR A 54 8.31 -8.36 9.49
C THR A 54 8.81 -6.95 9.75
N ASP A 55 8.92 -6.13 8.71
CA ASP A 55 9.34 -4.73 8.82
C ASP A 55 8.76 -3.92 7.65
N TYR A 56 8.48 -2.63 7.88
CA TYR A 56 8.11 -1.71 6.80
C TYR A 56 8.54 -0.29 7.14
N THR A 57 8.81 0.50 6.10
CA THR A 57 9.11 1.92 6.21
C THR A 57 8.42 2.66 5.08
N CYS A 58 7.78 3.78 5.38
CA CYS A 58 7.15 4.62 4.36
C CYS A 58 7.76 6.01 4.34
N ALA A 59 7.84 6.59 3.15
CA ALA A 59 8.30 7.95 2.93
C ALA A 59 7.71 8.49 1.62
N ASP A 60 7.27 9.75 1.62
CA ASP A 60 6.93 10.50 0.41
C ASP A 60 5.99 9.80 -0.59
N GLY A 61 4.98 9.06 -0.09
CA GLY A 61 4.05 8.30 -0.94
C GLY A 61 4.55 6.93 -1.40
N TRP A 62 5.64 6.45 -0.82
CA TRP A 62 6.23 5.14 -1.07
C TRP A 62 6.28 4.32 0.23
N ALA A 63 6.30 3.00 0.09
CA ALA A 63 6.54 2.07 1.18
C ALA A 63 7.50 0.96 0.74
N PHE A 64 8.42 0.61 1.63
CA PHE A 64 9.20 -0.61 1.60
C PHE A 64 8.61 -1.58 2.62
N ALA A 65 8.51 -2.87 2.27
CA ALA A 65 8.15 -3.91 3.21
C ALA A 65 9.07 -5.14 3.06
N ALA A 66 9.52 -5.65 4.18
CA ALA A 66 10.15 -6.96 4.29
C ALA A 66 9.14 -7.97 4.84
N ALA A 67 9.09 -9.16 4.23
CA ALA A 67 8.22 -10.23 4.68
C ALA A 67 8.93 -11.58 4.64
N ASN A 68 8.63 -12.43 5.61
CA ASN A 68 9.14 -13.80 5.68
C ASN A 68 8.03 -14.80 5.32
N PRO A 69 8.37 -15.98 4.79
CA PRO A 69 7.43 -17.08 4.71
C PRO A 69 6.82 -17.38 6.09
N ALA A 70 5.55 -17.78 6.13
CA ALA A 70 4.89 -18.17 7.37
C ALA A 70 5.62 -19.34 8.06
N GLU A 71 5.35 -19.51 9.36
CA GLU A 71 5.98 -20.57 10.15
C GLU A 71 5.77 -21.95 9.51
N GLY A 72 6.87 -22.69 9.34
CA GLY A 72 6.86 -24.01 8.70
C GLY A 72 6.92 -23.99 7.17
N GLN A 73 6.95 -22.81 6.54
CA GLN A 73 7.15 -22.68 5.11
C GLN A 73 8.62 -22.51 4.73
N MET A 74 8.97 -23.04 3.55
CA MET A 74 10.28 -22.85 2.95
C MET A 74 10.22 -21.66 1.98
N GLY A 75 11.16 -20.73 2.11
CA GLY A 75 11.29 -19.58 1.22
C GLY A 75 12.38 -18.63 1.70
N ALA A 76 12.74 -17.68 0.85
CA ALA A 76 13.62 -16.57 1.22
C ALA A 76 12.79 -15.42 1.79
N LEU A 77 13.44 -14.50 2.50
CA LEU A 77 12.86 -13.20 2.81
C LEU A 77 12.50 -12.49 1.50
N ALA A 78 11.30 -11.93 1.43
CA ALA A 78 10.82 -11.13 0.32
C ALA A 78 10.89 -9.64 0.67
N MET A 79 11.33 -8.84 -0.28
CA MET A 79 11.38 -7.38 -0.20
C MET A 79 10.49 -6.81 -1.28
N MET A 80 9.61 -5.89 -0.90
CA MET A 80 8.59 -5.32 -1.77
C MET A 80 8.60 -3.81 -1.67
N ILE A 81 8.34 -3.16 -2.80
CA ILE A 81 8.28 -1.72 -2.96
C ILE A 81 6.86 -1.38 -3.40
N PHE A 82 6.24 -0.40 -2.75
CA PHE A 82 4.91 0.06 -3.07
C PHE A 82 4.90 1.57 -3.31
N GLU A 83 4.09 2.00 -4.26
CA GLU A 83 3.73 3.39 -4.49
C GLU A 83 2.27 3.58 -4.08
N ALA A 84 1.96 4.69 -3.42
CA ALA A 84 0.61 5.05 -3.06
C ALA A 84 -0.17 5.56 -4.28
N GLU A 85 -1.20 4.83 -4.71
CA GLU A 85 -2.13 5.25 -5.75
C GLU A 85 -3.55 5.41 -5.17
N GLY A 86 -3.87 6.62 -4.73
CA GLY A 86 -5.10 6.87 -3.97
C GLY A 86 -5.10 6.05 -2.68
N GLN A 87 -6.15 5.26 -2.45
CA GLN A 87 -6.32 4.46 -1.24
C GLN A 87 -5.63 3.09 -1.28
N PHE A 88 -4.76 2.83 -2.27
CA PHE A 88 -4.11 1.53 -2.44
C PHE A 88 -2.58 1.65 -2.52
N TRP A 89 -1.90 0.64 -1.96
CA TRP A 89 -0.48 0.40 -2.19
C TRP A 89 -0.32 -0.46 -3.45
N ILE A 90 0.40 0.05 -4.45
CA ILE A 90 0.63 -0.64 -5.72
C ILE A 90 2.07 -1.12 -5.78
N SER A 91 2.25 -2.44 -5.91
CA SER A 91 3.57 -3.06 -6.01
C SER A 91 4.32 -2.56 -7.24
N LYS A 92 5.61 -2.22 -7.06
CA LYS A 92 6.52 -1.80 -8.12
C LYS A 92 7.75 -2.69 -8.11
N SER A 93 8.29 -2.98 -9.29
CA SER A 93 9.55 -3.71 -9.40
C SER A 93 10.71 -2.76 -9.16
N ALA A 94 11.75 -3.20 -8.47
CA ALA A 94 12.97 -2.41 -8.27
C ALA A 94 13.58 -1.93 -9.61
N ALA A 95 13.50 -2.75 -10.66
CA ALA A 95 14.00 -2.40 -11.98
C ALA A 95 13.28 -1.18 -12.60
N ASP A 96 12.02 -0.93 -12.23
CA ASP A 96 11.23 0.19 -12.77
C ASP A 96 11.44 1.50 -12.00
N VAL A 97 11.82 1.41 -10.71
CA VAL A 97 11.74 2.57 -9.78
C VAL A 97 13.07 2.97 -9.15
N CYS A 98 14.09 2.10 -9.20
CA CYS A 98 15.39 2.36 -8.58
C CYS A 98 16.37 3.16 -9.47
N GLY A 99 15.97 3.49 -10.71
CA GLY A 99 16.82 4.24 -11.64
C GLY A 99 18.11 3.52 -12.02
N THR A 100 19.03 4.27 -12.63
CA THR A 100 20.30 3.71 -13.14
C THR A 100 21.45 3.97 -12.16
N TYR A 101 21.88 2.94 -11.45
CA TYR A 101 23.01 3.04 -10.52
C TYR A 101 24.36 3.17 -11.25
N GLY A 102 25.01 4.32 -11.15
CA GLY A 102 26.20 4.65 -11.95
C GLY A 102 27.53 4.75 -11.19
N ASP A 103 27.53 5.42 -10.03
CA ASP A 103 28.76 5.91 -9.40
C ASP A 103 28.78 5.81 -7.87
N GLY A 104 27.88 5.02 -7.29
CA GLY A 104 27.77 4.87 -5.84
C GLY A 104 26.84 5.89 -5.18
N SER A 105 26.28 6.83 -5.94
CA SER A 105 25.32 7.83 -5.46
C SER A 105 23.86 7.45 -5.76
N TYR A 106 22.93 8.11 -5.07
CA TYR A 106 21.50 7.98 -5.34
C TYR A 106 21.19 8.42 -6.78
N PRO A 107 20.57 7.57 -7.63
CA PRO A 107 20.32 7.90 -9.02
C PRO A 107 19.33 9.05 -9.17
N SER A 108 19.65 10.01 -10.04
CA SER A 108 18.75 11.15 -10.32
C SER A 108 17.44 10.78 -11.01
N ASP A 109 17.40 9.59 -11.61
CA ASP A 109 16.23 9.01 -12.29
C ASP A 109 15.46 8.01 -11.41
N ALA A 110 15.86 7.80 -10.16
CA ALA A 110 15.10 6.98 -9.22
C ALA A 110 13.80 7.68 -8.81
N MET A 111 12.72 6.89 -8.74
CA MET A 111 11.39 7.34 -8.32
C MET A 111 11.16 7.14 -6.82
N VAL A 112 11.76 6.08 -6.25
CA VAL A 112 11.74 5.80 -4.80
C VAL A 112 12.55 6.87 -4.07
N PRO A 113 12.04 7.46 -2.98
CA PRO A 113 12.79 8.46 -2.23
C PRO A 113 14.11 7.91 -1.68
N GLU A 114 15.12 8.78 -1.59
CA GLU A 114 16.47 8.42 -1.13
C GLU A 114 16.47 7.72 0.24
N SER A 115 15.55 8.09 1.14
CA SER A 115 15.38 7.48 2.46
C SER A 115 14.99 6.01 2.43
N LEU A 116 14.38 5.54 1.34
CA LEU A 116 14.01 4.13 1.13
C LEU A 116 14.95 3.43 0.15
N TYR A 117 15.87 4.13 -0.50
CA TYR A 117 16.67 3.59 -1.58
C TYR A 117 17.54 2.41 -1.15
N GLU A 118 18.23 2.52 -0.01
CA GLU A 118 19.08 1.43 0.49
C GLU A 118 18.29 0.13 0.73
N PRO A 119 17.20 0.12 1.54
CA PRO A 119 16.42 -1.10 1.76
C PRO A 119 15.65 -1.56 0.52
N ALA A 120 15.19 -0.66 -0.36
CA ALA A 120 14.37 -1.02 -1.52
C ALA A 120 15.17 -1.46 -2.75
N CYS A 121 16.33 -0.84 -2.99
CA CYS A 121 17.04 -0.93 -4.27
C CYS A 121 18.43 -1.54 -4.18
N LEU A 122 19.06 -1.52 -3.00
CA LEU A 122 20.40 -2.07 -2.78
C LEU A 122 20.38 -3.39 -2.01
N ALA A 123 19.26 -3.72 -1.36
CA ALA A 123 19.06 -5.02 -0.74
C ALA A 123 18.78 -6.05 -1.85
N GLY A 124 19.79 -6.85 -2.19
CA GLY A 124 19.74 -7.91 -3.20
C GLY A 124 20.76 -9.00 -2.90
#